data_AF-X0VHR9-F1
#
_entry.id   AF-X0VHR9-F1
#
_cell.length_a   1.000
_cell.length_b   1.000
_cell.length_c   1.000
_cell.angle_alpha   90.00
_cell.angle_beta   90.00
_cell.angle_gamma   90.00
#
_symmetry.space_group_name_H-M   'P 1'
#
loop_
_entity.id
_entity.type
_entity.pdbx_description
1 polymer ?
#
loop_
_entity_poly.entity_id
_entity_poly.type
_entity_poly.pdbx_seq_one_letter_code
_entity_poly.pdbx_strand_id
1 'polypeptide(L)'
;MKKLILILCVFLLILFTSCAKKTEDLEYPIVVETVDEIKVLTNPDYPRDGKVAFNLIEEVSIGKDIGEEEYLLNRPFQMHVDNQGYIYVLDIRDCHILVYDDMGKYVRTIGRKGQGPGEIMSLAYFDFSQDGRVFVNDYMNQRIIIFDREGNPLGG
;
A
#
# COMPACT_ATOMS: atom_id res chain seq x y z
N MET A 1 -27.66 -19.68 -45.86
CA MET A 1 -26.91 -20.69 -45.07
C MET A 1 -25.39 -20.57 -45.23
N LYS A 2 -24.83 -20.64 -46.45
CA LYS A 2 -23.36 -20.54 -46.66
C LYS A 2 -22.69 -19.26 -46.12
N LYS A 3 -23.34 -18.10 -46.26
CA LYS A 3 -22.82 -16.81 -45.73
C LYS A 3 -22.83 -16.73 -44.19
N LEU A 4 -23.81 -17.37 -43.54
CA LEU A 4 -23.92 -17.40 -42.09
C LEU A 4 -22.86 -18.33 -41.47
N ILE A 5 -22.60 -19.46 -42.13
CA ILE A 5 -21.51 -20.39 -41.76
C ILE A 5 -20.15 -19.70 -41.91
N LEU A 6 -19.93 -18.94 -42.99
CA LEU A 6 -18.68 -18.22 -43.20
C LEU A 6 -18.43 -17.16 -42.11
N ILE A 7 -19.46 -16.40 -41.72
CA ILE A 7 -19.35 -15.41 -40.64
C ILE A 7 -19.08 -16.08 -39.29
N LEU A 8 -19.74 -17.21 -39.00
CA LEU A 8 -19.51 -17.98 -37.78
C LEU A 8 -18.08 -18.54 -37.73
N CYS A 9 -17.54 -19.02 -38.85
CA CYS A 9 -16.16 -19.51 -38.94
C CYS A 9 -15.12 -18.39 -38.73
N VAL A 10 -15.36 -17.18 -39.26
CA VAL A 10 -14.48 -16.02 -39.05
C VAL A 10 -14.53 -15.57 -37.58
N PHE A 11 -15.70 -15.55 -36.95
CA PHE A 11 -15.84 -15.25 -35.52
C PHE A 11 -15.16 -16.30 -34.63
N LEU A 12 -15.26 -17.59 -34.98
CA LEU A 12 -14.57 -18.66 -34.28
C LEU A 12 -13.05 -18.52 -34.38
N LEU A 13 -12.53 -18.15 -35.56
CA LEU A 13 -11.10 -17.92 -35.78
C LEU A 13 -10.54 -16.75 -34.96
N ILE A 14 -11.33 -15.69 -34.77
CA ILE A 14 -10.94 -14.52 -33.95
C ILE A 14 -10.88 -14.89 -32.45
N LEU A 15 -11.73 -15.81 -31.99
CA LEU A 15 -11.69 -16.32 -30.61
C LEU A 15 -10.43 -17.17 -30.31
N PHE A 16 -9.79 -17.75 -31.34
CA PHE A 16 -8.54 -18.50 -31.19
C PHE A 16 -7.26 -17.65 -31.35
N THR A 17 -7.38 -16.35 -31.69
CA THR A 17 -6.22 -15.44 -31.75
C THR A 17 -5.95 -14.68 -30.45
N SER A 18 -6.56 -15.11 -29.32
CA SER A 18 -6.14 -14.64 -28.01
C SER A 18 -4.77 -15.22 -27.69
N CYS A 19 -3.73 -14.57 -28.20
CA CYS A 19 -2.36 -14.85 -27.82
C CYS A 19 -2.24 -14.56 -26.31
N ALA A 20 -2.29 -15.61 -25.51
CA ALA A 20 -1.74 -15.57 -24.17
C ALA A 20 -0.26 -15.18 -24.33
N LYS A 21 0.06 -13.92 -24.03
CA LYS A 21 1.43 -13.45 -23.97
C LYS A 21 2.09 -14.25 -22.87
N LYS A 22 2.94 -15.21 -23.25
CA LYS A 22 3.71 -16.01 -22.29
C LYS A 22 4.53 -15.02 -21.47
N THR A 23 4.24 -14.92 -20.18
CA THR A 23 5.11 -14.23 -19.25
C THR A 23 6.44 -14.98 -19.32
N GLU A 24 7.49 -14.31 -19.77
CA GLU A 24 8.83 -14.85 -19.64
C GLU A 24 9.13 -14.86 -18.13
N ASP A 25 9.12 -16.04 -17.54
CA ASP A 25 9.67 -16.22 -16.20
C ASP A 25 11.15 -15.85 -16.31
N LEU A 26 11.52 -14.71 -15.74
CA LEU A 26 12.90 -14.26 -15.68
C LEU A 26 13.68 -15.20 -14.77
N GLU A 27 14.26 -16.24 -15.36
CA GLU A 27 15.13 -17.17 -14.66
C GLU A 27 16.41 -16.44 -14.24
N TYR A 28 16.73 -16.45 -12.95
CA TYR A 28 17.86 -15.68 -12.42
C TYR A 28 19.19 -16.32 -12.87
N PRO A 29 20.03 -15.63 -13.67
CA PRO A 29 21.12 -16.29 -14.36
C PRO A 29 22.36 -16.47 -13.48
N ILE A 30 22.31 -17.35 -12.49
CA ILE A 30 23.46 -17.69 -11.64
C ILE A 30 24.46 -18.52 -12.46
N VAL A 31 25.72 -18.07 -12.52
CA VAL A 31 26.80 -18.88 -13.08
C VAL A 31 27.27 -19.85 -12.01
N VAL A 32 27.18 -21.15 -12.27
CA VAL A 32 27.64 -22.20 -11.35
C VAL A 32 28.83 -22.90 -11.96
N GLU A 33 29.99 -22.75 -11.34
CA GLU A 33 31.24 -23.41 -11.72
C GLU A 33 31.68 -24.37 -10.63
N THR A 34 32.56 -25.31 -10.95
CA THR A 34 33.22 -26.14 -9.95
C THR A 34 34.72 -25.96 -10.11
N VAL A 35 35.36 -25.42 -9.09
CA VAL A 35 36.82 -25.18 -9.03
C VAL A 35 37.35 -25.99 -7.85
N ASP A 36 38.29 -26.89 -8.12
CA ASP A 36 38.89 -27.77 -7.10
C ASP A 36 37.85 -28.52 -6.24
N GLU A 37 36.86 -29.15 -6.89
CA GLU A 37 35.72 -29.87 -6.26
C GLU A 37 34.74 -28.99 -5.47
N ILE A 38 34.97 -27.67 -5.40
CA ILE A 38 34.08 -26.72 -4.75
C ILE A 38 33.15 -26.09 -5.77
N LYS A 39 31.83 -26.17 -5.54
CA LYS A 39 30.85 -25.41 -6.32
C LYS A 39 30.96 -23.93 -5.98
N VAL A 40 31.29 -23.12 -6.98
CA VAL A 40 31.32 -21.66 -6.91
C VAL A 40 30.08 -21.13 -7.63
N LEU A 41 29.25 -20.40 -6.89
CA LEU A 41 28.10 -19.70 -7.45
C LEU A 41 28.48 -18.24 -7.62
N THR A 42 28.65 -17.81 -8.87
CA THR A 42 28.92 -16.42 -9.20
C THR A 42 27.62 -15.77 -9.58
N ASN A 43 27.19 -14.85 -8.71
CA ASN A 43 26.11 -13.98 -9.08
C ASN A 43 26.58 -13.11 -10.25
N PRO A 44 25.88 -13.10 -11.39
CA PRO A 44 26.23 -12.17 -12.45
C PRO A 44 26.08 -10.75 -11.91
N ASP A 45 26.88 -9.81 -12.41
CA ASP A 45 26.60 -8.37 -12.27
C ASP A 45 25.33 -7.94 -13.06
N TYR A 46 24.47 -8.93 -13.40
CA TYR A 46 23.33 -8.93 -14.34
C TYR A 46 22.54 -7.69 -14.17
N PRO A 47 22.33 -6.94 -15.27
CA PRO A 47 22.58 -5.53 -15.23
C PRO A 47 22.02 -4.95 -13.94
N ARG A 48 22.92 -4.35 -13.16
CA ARG A 48 22.57 -3.36 -12.13
C ARG A 48 21.51 -2.37 -12.68
N ASP A 49 21.52 -2.20 -14.01
CA ASP A 49 20.65 -1.39 -14.86
C ASP A 49 19.88 -2.19 -15.93
N GLY A 50 19.34 -3.37 -15.59
CA GLY A 50 18.31 -3.94 -16.44
C GLY A 50 17.26 -2.86 -16.59
N LYS A 51 16.95 -2.43 -17.82
CA LYS A 51 15.85 -1.47 -18.03
C LYS A 51 14.57 -2.20 -17.65
N VAL A 52 14.31 -2.31 -16.36
CA VAL A 52 13.01 -2.66 -15.83
C VAL A 52 12.17 -1.44 -16.13
N ALA A 53 11.46 -1.52 -17.25
CA ALA A 53 10.46 -0.53 -17.59
C ALA A 53 9.28 -0.77 -16.64
N PHE A 54 9.33 -0.11 -15.49
CA PHE A 54 8.14 0.01 -14.65
C PHE A 54 7.18 0.96 -15.34
N ASN A 55 5.96 0.48 -15.57
CA ASN A 55 4.85 1.40 -15.82
C ASN A 55 4.23 1.70 -14.45
N LEU A 56 4.57 2.85 -13.87
CA LEU A 56 3.91 3.30 -12.65
C LEU A 56 2.49 3.72 -13.03
N ILE A 57 1.51 3.01 -12.48
CA ILE A 57 0.11 3.37 -12.57
C ILE A 57 -0.24 4.01 -11.24
N GLU A 58 -0.67 5.26 -11.28
CA GLU A 58 -1.23 5.92 -10.11
C GLU A 58 -2.65 5.36 -9.89
N GLU A 59 -2.83 4.58 -8.81
CA GLU A 59 -4.15 4.06 -8.43
C GLU A 59 -4.91 5.07 -7.56
N VAL A 60 -4.22 5.67 -6.60
CA VAL A 60 -4.78 6.65 -5.67
C VAL A 60 -3.70 7.67 -5.26
N SER A 61 -4.12 8.92 -5.06
CA SER A 61 -3.27 9.98 -4.51
C SER A 61 -4.01 10.67 -3.38
N ILE A 62 -3.36 10.77 -2.23
CA ILE A 62 -3.87 11.36 -1.00
C ILE A 62 -2.87 12.42 -0.56
N GLY A 63 -3.36 13.64 -0.37
CA GLY A 63 -2.55 14.79 -0.01
C GLY A 63 -2.61 15.91 -1.06
N LYS A 64 -2.54 17.15 -0.60
CA LYS A 64 -2.47 18.37 -1.41
C LYS A 64 -1.52 19.36 -0.72
N ASP A 65 -0.84 20.17 -1.51
CA ASP A 65 -0.02 21.26 -0.98
C ASP A 65 -0.86 22.43 -0.44
N ILE A 66 -2.07 22.60 -0.98
CA ILE A 66 -3.03 23.65 -0.62
C ILE A 66 -4.47 23.11 -0.70
N GLY A 67 -5.36 23.63 0.13
CA GLY A 67 -6.78 23.31 0.11
C GLY A 67 -7.33 22.90 1.48
N GLU A 68 -8.26 21.94 1.45
CA GLU A 68 -8.95 21.36 2.60
C GLU A 68 -7.97 20.71 3.59
N GLU A 69 -8.12 21.00 4.89
CA GLU A 69 -7.17 20.62 5.95
C GLU A 69 -6.95 19.11 6.03
N GLU A 70 -8.00 18.31 5.81
CA GLU A 70 -7.93 16.84 5.81
C GLU A 70 -7.10 16.24 4.68
N TYR A 71 -6.64 17.06 3.72
CA TYR A 71 -5.70 16.66 2.68
C TYR A 71 -4.34 17.38 2.81
N LEU A 72 -4.14 18.24 3.80
CA LEU A 72 -2.86 18.89 4.04
C LEU A 72 -1.97 18.00 4.91
N LEU A 73 -1.29 17.04 4.27
CA LEU A 73 -0.33 16.16 4.95
C LEU A 73 0.97 16.90 5.22
N ASN A 74 1.16 17.22 6.48
CA ASN A 74 2.17 18.07 7.06
C ASN A 74 3.48 17.30 7.33
N ARG A 75 3.38 16.10 7.90
CA ARG A 75 4.48 15.14 8.02
C ARG A 75 3.90 13.72 8.14
N PRO A 76 3.44 13.11 7.03
CA PRO A 76 2.98 11.73 7.05
C PRO A 76 4.14 10.81 7.41
N PHE A 77 3.93 9.91 8.37
CA PHE A 77 5.01 9.11 8.95
C PHE A 77 4.74 7.60 8.90
N GLN A 78 3.49 7.21 9.12
CA GLN A 78 3.07 5.82 9.06
C GLN A 78 1.75 5.73 8.30
N MET A 79 1.60 4.69 7.50
CA MET A 79 0.32 4.33 6.89
C MET A 79 -0.04 2.88 7.16
N HIS A 80 -1.34 2.58 7.18
CA HIS A 80 -1.88 1.23 7.31
C HIS A 80 -3.18 1.14 6.51
N VAL A 81 -3.46 0.00 5.88
CA VAL A 81 -4.74 -0.28 5.20
C VAL A 81 -5.47 -1.39 5.94
N ASP A 82 -6.68 -1.13 6.43
CA ASP A 82 -7.46 -2.16 7.12
C ASP A 82 -8.10 -3.16 6.15
N ASN A 83 -8.74 -4.20 6.69
CA ASN A 83 -9.39 -5.23 5.88
C ASN A 83 -10.69 -4.77 5.18
N GLN A 84 -11.18 -3.55 5.46
CA GLN A 84 -12.24 -2.91 4.69
C GLN A 84 -11.70 -2.01 3.56
N GLY A 85 -10.37 -1.82 3.49
CA GLY A 85 -9.74 -0.94 2.50
C GLY A 85 -9.59 0.51 2.95
N TYR A 86 -9.91 0.84 4.21
CA TYR A 86 -9.65 2.19 4.71
C TYR A 86 -8.16 2.41 4.90
N ILE A 87 -7.69 3.57 4.45
CA ILE A 87 -6.28 3.99 4.50
C ILE A 87 -6.12 4.95 5.67
N TYR A 88 -5.31 4.56 6.64
CA TYR A 88 -4.99 5.35 7.83
C TYR A 88 -3.61 5.95 7.64
N VAL A 89 -3.49 7.27 7.81
CA VAL A 89 -2.24 8.00 7.67
C VAL A 89 -2.00 8.79 8.95
N LEU A 90 -0.91 8.46 9.66
CA LEU A 90 -0.46 9.22 10.81
C LEU A 90 0.33 10.43 10.34
N ASP A 91 -0.22 11.62 10.61
CA ASP A 91 0.52 12.87 10.52
C ASP A 91 1.14 13.21 11.88
N ILE A 92 2.46 13.05 11.98
CA ILE A 92 3.15 13.25 13.26
C ILE A 92 3.38 14.72 13.61
N ARG A 93 3.26 15.64 12.64
CA ARG A 93 3.38 17.08 12.92
C ARG A 93 2.10 17.57 13.60
N ASP A 94 0.95 17.12 13.09
CA ASP A 94 -0.36 17.54 13.61
C ASP A 94 -0.93 16.60 14.68
N CYS A 95 -0.26 15.47 14.91
CA CYS A 95 -0.58 14.50 15.96
C CYS A 95 -2.01 13.95 15.81
N HIS A 96 -2.36 13.54 14.59
CA HIS A 96 -3.62 12.89 14.28
C HIS A 96 -3.42 11.75 13.28
N ILE A 97 -4.39 10.85 13.21
CA ILE A 97 -4.47 9.84 12.16
C ILE A 97 -5.66 10.21 11.26
N LEU A 98 -5.39 10.49 10.00
CA LEU A 98 -6.40 10.74 8.98
C LEU A 98 -6.81 9.41 8.35
N VAL A 99 -8.11 9.20 8.16
CA VAL A 99 -8.66 7.98 7.57
C VAL A 99 -9.36 8.33 6.28
N TYR A 100 -8.99 7.61 5.22
CA TYR A 100 -9.55 7.75 3.88
C TYR A 100 -10.16 6.42 3.43
N ASP A 101 -11.11 6.46 2.50
CA ASP A 101 -11.56 5.26 1.79
C ASP A 101 -10.53 4.78 0.75
N ASP A 102 -10.85 3.69 0.06
CA ASP A 102 -10.01 3.06 -0.97
C ASP A 102 -9.80 3.95 -2.21
N MET A 103 -10.60 5.01 -2.36
CA MET A 103 -10.49 6.02 -3.40
C MET A 103 -9.78 7.30 -2.91
N GLY A 104 -9.27 7.30 -1.68
CA GLY A 104 -8.55 8.43 -1.10
C GLY A 104 -9.45 9.57 -0.63
N LYS A 105 -10.76 9.37 -0.52
CA LYS A 105 -11.67 10.38 0.02
C LYS A 105 -11.64 10.33 1.55
N TYR A 106 -11.55 11.50 2.16
CA TYR A 106 -11.55 11.64 3.62
C TYR A 106 -12.84 11.06 4.26
N VAL A 107 -12.65 10.35 5.35
CA VAL A 107 -13.72 9.70 6.14
C VAL A 107 -13.78 10.28 7.55
N ARG A 108 -12.66 10.29 8.27
CA ARG A 108 -12.59 10.73 9.67
C ARG A 108 -11.16 11.00 10.13
N THR A 109 -11.05 11.66 11.27
CA THR A 109 -9.79 11.90 11.98
C THR A 109 -9.83 11.23 13.34
N ILE A 110 -8.75 10.56 13.72
CA ILE A 110 -8.55 9.94 15.03
C ILE A 110 -7.49 10.74 15.78
N GLY A 111 -7.87 11.18 16.98
CA GLY A 111 -7.02 11.98 17.85
C GLY A 111 -6.81 13.42 17.39
N ARG A 112 -6.13 14.17 18.25
CA ARG A 112 -5.67 15.55 18.00
C ARG A 112 -4.51 15.86 18.92
N LYS A 113 -3.71 16.86 18.59
CA LYS A 113 -2.61 17.31 19.46
C LYS A 113 -3.08 17.68 20.87
N GLY A 114 -2.46 17.09 21.89
CA GLY A 114 -2.70 17.47 23.29
C GLY A 114 -2.31 16.39 24.31
N GLN A 115 -2.89 16.46 25.50
CA GLN A 115 -2.57 15.58 26.65
C GLN A 115 -3.83 15.00 27.32
N GLY A 116 -5.01 15.50 26.97
CA GLY A 116 -6.29 15.02 27.47
C GLY A 116 -6.69 13.65 26.91
N PRO A 117 -7.86 13.12 27.31
CA PRO A 117 -8.39 11.86 26.79
C PRO A 117 -8.54 11.89 25.26
N GLY A 118 -7.96 10.91 24.57
CA GLY A 118 -7.96 10.82 23.11
C GLY A 118 -7.04 11.80 22.39
N GLU A 119 -6.31 12.66 23.11
CA GLU A 119 -5.32 13.55 22.53
C GLU A 119 -3.96 12.86 22.43
N ILE A 120 -3.22 13.13 21.36
CA ILE A 120 -1.92 12.51 21.07
C ILE A 120 -0.86 13.60 21.17
N MET A 121 0.28 13.30 21.81
CA MET A 121 1.45 14.16 21.76
C MET A 121 2.51 13.54 20.83
N SER A 122 3.41 14.38 20.31
CA SER A 122 4.33 14.05 19.20
C SER A 122 5.08 12.71 19.35
N LEU A 123 5.59 12.16 18.24
CA LEU A 123 6.28 10.86 18.15
C LEU A 123 5.38 9.65 18.46
N ALA A 124 4.25 9.56 17.74
CA ALA A 124 3.36 8.42 17.84
C ALA A 124 3.65 7.33 16.79
N TYR A 125 3.17 6.12 17.09
CA TYR A 125 2.96 5.02 16.15
C TYR A 125 1.58 4.44 16.44
N PHE A 126 0.99 3.75 15.46
CA PHE A 126 -0.25 3.03 15.69
C PHE A 126 -0.26 1.63 15.09
N ASP A 127 -1.06 0.75 15.67
CA ASP A 127 -1.36 -0.57 15.12
C ASP A 127 -2.78 -0.99 15.50
N PHE A 128 -3.27 -2.05 14.87
CA PHE A 128 -4.62 -2.56 15.08
C PHE A 128 -4.62 -3.87 15.84
N SER A 129 -5.63 -4.05 16.68
CA SER A 129 -5.97 -5.38 17.15
C SER A 129 -6.89 -6.11 16.17
N GLN A 130 -7.08 -7.42 16.34
CA GLN A 130 -7.93 -8.23 15.46
C GLN A 130 -9.40 -7.77 15.40
N ASP A 131 -9.90 -7.14 16.46
CA ASP A 131 -11.26 -6.57 16.48
C ASP A 131 -11.35 -5.19 15.81
N GLY A 132 -10.23 -4.64 15.34
CA GLY A 132 -10.12 -3.37 14.64
C GLY A 132 -9.98 -2.15 15.55
N ARG A 133 -9.80 -2.31 16.86
CA ARG A 133 -9.39 -1.19 17.71
C ARG A 133 -7.99 -0.70 17.33
N VAL A 134 -7.81 0.62 17.40
CA VAL A 134 -6.55 1.31 17.09
C VAL A 134 -5.79 1.57 18.37
N PHE A 135 -4.56 1.08 18.45
CA PHE A 135 -3.65 1.30 19.57
C PHE A 135 -2.62 2.33 19.15
N VAL A 136 -2.59 3.47 19.82
CA VAL A 136 -1.64 4.55 19.56
C VAL A 136 -0.62 4.60 20.68
N ASN A 137 0.65 4.43 20.35
CA ASN A 137 1.76 4.65 21.27
C ASN A 137 2.07 6.14 21.35
N ASP A 138 1.51 6.83 22.33
CA ASP A 138 1.74 8.25 22.61
C ASP A 138 2.99 8.42 23.48
N TYR A 139 4.14 8.35 22.82
CA TYR A 139 5.45 8.29 23.48
C TYR A 139 5.69 9.46 24.44
N MET A 140 5.30 10.67 24.05
CA MET A 140 5.55 11.88 24.85
C MET A 140 4.67 11.97 26.10
N ASN A 141 3.44 11.45 26.03
CA ASN A 141 2.59 11.32 27.22
C ASN A 141 2.80 9.99 27.97
N GLN A 142 3.75 9.15 27.52
CA GLN A 142 4.12 7.87 28.14
C GLN A 142 2.93 6.92 28.34
N ARG A 143 2.05 6.84 27.35
CA ARG A 143 0.83 6.03 27.43
C ARG A 143 0.50 5.35 26.11
N ILE A 144 -0.33 4.32 26.18
CA ILE A 144 -1.02 3.75 25.01
C ILE A 144 -2.46 4.24 25.04
N ILE A 145 -2.93 4.82 23.95
CA ILE A 145 -4.34 5.23 23.80
C ILE A 145 -5.03 4.22 22.91
N ILE A 146 -6.19 3.74 23.34
CA ILE A 146 -7.00 2.81 22.56
C ILE A 146 -8.19 3.57 21.99
N PHE A 147 -8.42 3.45 20.69
CA PHE A 147 -9.61 3.95 20.01
C PHE A 147 -10.45 2.79 19.46
N ASP A 148 -11.76 2.99 19.37
CA ASP A 148 -12.61 2.13 18.52
C ASP A 148 -12.36 2.42 17.02
N ARG A 149 -13.06 1.69 16.15
CA ARG A 149 -12.91 1.86 14.70
C ARG A 149 -13.38 3.24 14.24
N GLU A 150 -14.38 3.79 14.92
CA GLU A 150 -14.97 5.09 14.64
C GLU A 150 -14.08 6.25 15.10
N GLY A 151 -13.02 5.98 15.87
CA GLY A 151 -12.06 6.96 16.35
C GLY A 151 -12.37 7.54 17.72
N ASN A 152 -13.31 6.94 18.48
CA ASN A 152 -13.61 7.36 19.84
C ASN A 152 -12.60 6.73 20.82
N PRO A 153 -12.05 7.52 21.77
CA PRO A 153 -11.13 6.99 22.76
C PRO A 153 -11.87 6.07 23.74
N LEU A 154 -11.35 4.86 23.92
CA LEU A 154 -11.85 3.86 24.87
C LEU A 154 -11.12 3.90 26.22
N GLY A 155 -10.01 4.64 26.30
CA GLY A 155 -9.17 4.76 27.48
C GLY A 155 -7.71 4.40 27.21
N GLY A 156 -6.87 4.70 28.19
CA GLY A 156 -5.42 4.53 28.17
C GLY A 156 -4.81 4.97 29.48
#